data_AF-M0PGE4-F1
#
_entry.id   AF-M0PGE4-F1
#
_cell.length_a   1.000
_cell.length_b   1.000
_cell.length_c   1.000
_cell.angle_alpha   90.00
_cell.angle_beta   90.00
_cell.angle_gamma   90.00
#
_symmetry.space_group_name_H-M   'P 1'
#
loop_
_entity.id
_entity.type
_entity.pdbx_description
1 polymer ?
#
loop_
_entity_poly.entity_id
_entity_poly.type
_entity_poly.pdbx_seq_one_letter_code
_entity_poly.pdbx_strand_id
1 'polypeptide(L)'
;MRRDVLLGRLLLALSVAARWLFAPVGGTWRVRRWLSQLLHAFPSLRRGPIGLHAPPEVEYAGTWTVSPATARRRLLTEFGCSELPIAQLQAYDRNGTTVFEAGSVAVWPDGYRGRWQLHVRLFPTGNGRTELWAHRELNLFVSPTDHRAGRCLDPDAGERWLRRHIGAELRRNARSSMTGPP
;
A
#
# COMPACT_ATOMS: atom_id res chain seq x y z
N MET A 1 5.62 15.81 41.82
CA MET A 1 5.62 17.01 40.93
C MET A 1 6.36 16.83 39.60
N ARG A 2 7.64 16.43 39.52
CA ARG A 2 8.31 16.26 38.19
C ARG A 2 7.95 14.97 37.44
N ARG A 3 7.71 13.87 38.15
CA ARG A 3 7.36 12.56 37.54
C ARG A 3 5.95 12.55 36.96
N ASP A 4 5.00 13.20 37.62
CA ASP A 4 3.59 13.21 37.21
C ASP A 4 3.38 14.01 35.91
N VAL A 5 4.13 15.11 35.75
CA VAL A 5 4.13 15.92 34.52
C VAL A 5 4.79 15.19 33.35
N LEU A 6 5.85 14.42 33.59
CA LEU A 6 6.50 13.58 32.59
C LEU A 6 5.59 12.43 32.14
N LEU A 7 4.92 11.76 33.09
CA LEU A 7 3.97 10.68 32.79
C LEU A 7 2.77 11.21 31.98
N GLY A 8 2.22 12.36 32.36
CA GLY A 8 1.13 13.02 31.63
C GLY A 8 1.51 13.40 30.19
N ARG A 9 2.72 13.93 29.98
CA ARG A 9 3.23 14.24 28.63
C ARG A 9 3.44 12.99 27.77
N LEU A 10 3.94 11.90 28.37
CA LEU A 10 4.13 10.63 27.67
C LEU A 10 2.79 10.03 27.25
N LEU A 11 1.81 9.99 28.16
CA LEU A 11 0.47 9.48 27.86
C LEU A 11 -0.24 10.30 26.79
N LEU A 12 -0.08 11.64 26.82
CA LEU A 12 -0.61 12.51 25.77
C LEU A 12 0.05 12.24 24.41
N ALA A 13 1.37 12.11 24.37
CA ALA A 13 2.11 11.78 23.15
C ALA A 13 1.68 10.41 22.58
N LEU A 14 1.53 9.40 23.44
CA LEU A 14 1.04 8.08 23.06
C LEU A 14 -0.40 8.12 22.56
N SER A 15 -1.26 8.93 23.17
CA SER A 15 -2.66 9.09 22.75
C SER A 15 -2.80 9.82 21.42
N VAL A 16 -1.97 10.85 21.19
CA VAL A 16 -1.89 11.55 19.89
C VAL A 16 -1.32 10.62 18.83
N ALA A 17 -0.28 9.85 19.13
CA ALA A 17 0.27 8.84 18.23
C ALA A 17 -0.80 7.78 17.91
N ALA A 18 -1.47 7.20 18.91
CA ALA A 18 -2.54 6.24 18.70
C ALA A 18 -3.68 6.84 17.86
N ARG A 19 -4.13 8.06 18.15
CA ARG A 19 -5.17 8.72 17.35
C ARG A 19 -4.71 9.03 15.91
N TRP A 20 -3.43 9.30 15.69
CA TRP A 20 -2.85 9.51 14.37
C TRP A 20 -2.70 8.20 13.58
N LEU A 21 -2.42 7.10 14.27
CA LEU A 21 -2.30 5.73 13.76
C LEU A 21 -3.66 5.10 13.46
N PHE A 22 -4.67 5.38 14.29
CA PHE A 22 -6.01 4.77 14.26
C PHE A 22 -7.13 5.77 13.93
N ALA A 23 -6.78 6.91 13.30
CA ALA A 23 -7.80 7.84 12.82
C ALA A 23 -8.81 7.08 11.92
N PRO A 24 -10.12 7.34 12.06
CA PRO A 24 -11.20 6.50 11.49
C PRO A 24 -11.22 6.40 9.96
N VAL A 25 -10.30 7.06 9.26
CA VAL A 25 -10.06 6.88 7.83
C VAL A 25 -8.57 6.64 7.61
N GLY A 26 -8.19 5.37 7.53
CA GLY A 26 -6.93 4.90 6.95
C GLY A 26 -5.65 5.54 7.47
N GLY A 27 -5.13 5.02 8.59
CA GLY A 27 -3.87 5.46 9.21
C GLY A 27 -2.69 4.52 8.99
N THR A 28 -2.94 3.25 8.61
CA THR A 28 -1.87 2.25 8.54
C THR A 28 -0.87 2.55 7.43
N TRP A 29 -1.29 3.20 6.34
CA TRP A 29 -0.39 3.63 5.26
C TRP A 29 0.70 4.60 5.75
N ARG A 30 0.42 5.43 6.77
CA ARG A 30 1.42 6.36 7.32
C ARG A 30 2.54 5.61 8.03
N VAL A 31 2.18 4.59 8.79
CA VAL A 31 3.12 3.67 9.45
C VAL A 31 3.94 2.94 8.41
N ARG A 32 3.28 2.36 7.40
CA ARG A 32 3.94 1.64 6.30
C ARG A 32 4.92 2.54 5.57
N ARG A 33 4.53 3.78 5.26
CA ARG A 33 5.40 4.76 4.60
C ARG A 33 6.60 5.11 5.46
N TRP A 34 6.39 5.44 6.74
CA TRP A 34 7.48 5.75 7.66
C TRP A 34 8.44 4.57 7.82
N LEU A 35 7.91 3.35 7.98
CA LEU A 35 8.72 2.14 8.06
C LEU A 35 9.49 1.88 6.76
N SER A 36 8.88 2.11 5.60
CA SER A 36 9.57 2.00 4.31
C SER A 36 10.72 3.00 4.19
N GLN A 37 10.52 4.24 4.66
CA GLN A 37 11.57 5.27 4.69
C GLN A 37 12.70 4.88 5.66
N LEU A 38 12.37 4.33 6.82
CA LEU A 38 13.34 3.82 7.79
C LEU A 38 14.17 2.68 7.19
N LEU A 39 13.53 1.68 6.57
CA LEU A 39 14.21 0.56 5.93
C LEU A 39 15.06 0.99 4.73
N HIS A 40 14.62 2.02 4.01
CA HIS A 40 15.42 2.60 2.94
C HIS A 40 16.69 3.27 3.49
N ALA A 41 16.55 4.09 4.55
CA ALA A 41 17.67 4.80 5.19
C ALA A 41 18.66 3.87 5.91
N PHE A 42 18.20 2.72 6.40
CA PHE A 42 19.03 1.73 7.11
C PHE A 42 18.95 0.36 6.44
N PRO A 43 19.69 0.12 5.34
CA PRO A 43 19.64 -1.13 4.59
C PRO A 43 19.96 -2.38 5.44
N SER A 44 20.72 -2.23 6.52
CA SER A 44 21.00 -3.31 7.48
C SER A 44 19.75 -3.89 8.15
N LEU A 45 18.67 -3.10 8.24
CA LEU A 45 17.38 -3.50 8.80
C LEU A 45 16.52 -4.29 7.81
N ARG A 46 16.88 -4.34 6.52
CA ARG A 46 16.15 -5.10 5.48
C ARG A 46 16.38 -6.61 5.56
N ARG A 47 17.07 -7.11 6.59
CA ARG A 47 17.40 -8.53 6.77
C ARG A 47 16.24 -9.26 7.47
N GLY A 48 15.78 -10.37 6.89
CA GLY A 48 14.69 -11.19 7.42
C GLY A 48 13.36 -10.97 6.69
N PRO A 49 12.20 -11.25 7.31
CA PRO A 49 10.89 -11.20 6.65
C PRO A 49 10.39 -9.77 6.38
N ILE A 50 11.11 -8.74 6.81
CA ILE A 50 10.77 -7.33 6.67
C ILE A 50 11.68 -6.73 5.59
N GLY A 51 11.27 -6.88 4.34
CA GLY A 51 11.97 -6.35 3.17
C GLY A 51 11.27 -5.12 2.58
N LEU A 52 12.05 -4.29 1.89
CA LEU A 52 11.56 -3.22 1.03
C LEU A 52 11.84 -3.62 -0.43
N HIS A 53 10.78 -3.83 -1.20
CA HIS A 53 10.88 -4.39 -2.55
C HIS A 53 10.31 -3.44 -3.61
N ALA A 54 10.83 -3.53 -4.83
CA ALA A 54 10.15 -2.92 -5.97
C ALA A 54 8.84 -3.65 -6.25
N PRO A 55 7.74 -2.94 -6.57
CA PRO A 55 6.54 -3.59 -7.07
C PRO A 55 6.83 -4.28 -8.40
N PRO A 56 6.37 -5.54 -8.62
CA PRO A 56 6.61 -6.23 -9.88
C PRO A 56 5.99 -5.49 -11.06
N GLU A 57 6.75 -5.41 -12.13
CA GLU A 57 6.37 -4.67 -13.34
C GLU A 57 5.06 -5.16 -13.94
N VAL A 58 4.88 -6.47 -14.00
CA VAL A 58 3.69 -7.14 -14.55
C VAL A 58 2.39 -6.77 -13.82
N GLU A 59 2.49 -6.25 -12.59
CA GLU A 59 1.33 -5.84 -11.77
C GLU A 59 0.93 -4.37 -11.99
N TYR A 60 1.65 -3.62 -12.81
CA TYR A 60 1.32 -2.21 -13.07
C TYR A 60 0.02 -2.07 -13.87
N ALA A 61 -0.99 -1.46 -13.26
CA ALA A 61 -2.33 -1.31 -13.85
C ALA A 61 -2.56 0.05 -14.52
N GLY A 62 -1.77 1.08 -14.15
CA GLY A 62 -1.84 2.40 -14.77
C GLY A 62 -1.74 3.57 -13.78
N THR A 63 -2.00 4.77 -14.29
CA THR A 63 -2.03 6.01 -13.49
C THR A 63 -3.44 6.56 -13.41
N TRP A 64 -4.01 6.54 -12.22
CA TRP A 64 -5.25 7.21 -11.89
C TRP A 64 -5.04 8.72 -11.78
N THR A 65 -5.90 9.52 -12.39
CA THR A 65 -5.82 10.99 -12.47
C THR A 65 -6.02 11.75 -11.15
N VAL A 66 -6.15 11.06 -10.02
CA VAL A 66 -6.39 11.69 -8.70
C VAL A 66 -5.22 11.49 -7.74
N SER A 67 -5.15 12.33 -6.70
CA SER A 67 -4.11 12.24 -5.67
C SER A 67 -4.20 10.94 -4.86
N PRO A 68 -3.10 10.47 -4.23
CA PRO A 68 -3.13 9.27 -3.41
C PRO A 68 -4.14 9.36 -2.25
N ALA A 69 -4.34 10.56 -1.68
CA ALA A 69 -5.33 10.76 -0.63
C ALA A 69 -6.76 10.55 -1.13
N THR A 70 -7.08 11.09 -2.32
CA THR A 70 -8.36 10.86 -2.98
C THR A 70 -8.52 9.39 -3.36
N ALA A 71 -7.51 8.77 -3.98
CA ALA A 71 -7.52 7.38 -4.39
C ALA A 71 -7.79 6.44 -3.20
N ARG A 72 -7.06 6.60 -2.09
CA ARG A 72 -7.29 5.83 -0.85
C ARG A 72 -8.71 6.00 -0.35
N ARG A 73 -9.19 7.24 -0.22
CA ARG A 73 -10.55 7.51 0.28
C ARG A 73 -11.58 6.77 -0.57
N ARG A 74 -11.53 6.94 -1.90
CA ARG A 74 -12.48 6.31 -2.83
C ARG A 74 -12.41 4.78 -2.77
N LEU A 75 -11.21 4.20 -2.75
CA LEU A 75 -11.05 2.74 -2.59
C LEU A 75 -11.72 2.23 -1.31
N LEU A 76 -11.53 2.93 -0.19
CA LEU A 76 -12.09 2.54 1.10
C LEU A 76 -13.61 2.79 1.21
N THR A 77 -14.12 3.89 0.65
CA THR A 77 -15.53 4.31 0.86
C THR A 77 -16.46 3.96 -0.28
N GLU A 78 -15.97 3.89 -1.51
CA GLU A 78 -16.80 3.67 -2.73
C GLU A 78 -16.64 2.26 -3.28
N PHE A 79 -15.47 1.62 -3.11
CA PHE A 79 -15.13 0.35 -3.77
C PHE A 79 -14.99 -0.85 -2.81
N GLY A 80 -15.38 -0.68 -1.55
CA GLY A 80 -15.40 -1.76 -0.56
C GLY A 80 -14.03 -2.31 -0.19
N CYS A 81 -12.95 -1.59 -0.48
CA CYS A 81 -11.62 -1.99 -0.05
C CYS A 81 -11.44 -1.75 1.45
N SER A 82 -10.51 -2.50 2.05
CA SER A 82 -9.97 -2.22 3.39
C SER A 82 -8.46 -2.06 3.32
N GLU A 83 -7.87 -1.35 4.28
CA GLU A 83 -6.41 -1.28 4.37
C GLU A 83 -5.81 -2.67 4.62
N LEU A 84 -4.67 -2.94 3.97
CA LEU A 84 -3.93 -4.18 4.12
C LEU A 84 -2.56 -3.90 4.78
N PRO A 85 -2.50 -3.80 6.12
CA PRO A 85 -1.29 -3.38 6.84
C PRO A 85 -0.15 -4.38 6.78
N ILE A 86 -0.46 -5.66 6.62
CA ILE A 86 0.49 -6.79 6.67
C ILE A 86 1.10 -7.15 5.30
N ALA A 87 0.75 -6.42 4.24
CA ALA A 87 1.37 -6.61 2.93
C ALA A 87 2.87 -6.27 3.00
N GLN A 88 3.66 -6.83 2.08
CA GLN A 88 5.07 -6.43 1.94
C GLN A 88 5.18 -4.92 1.69
N LEU A 89 6.26 -4.31 2.17
CA LEU A 89 6.53 -2.89 1.96
C LEU A 89 7.19 -2.70 0.61
N GLN A 90 6.77 -1.66 -0.11
CA GLN A 90 7.27 -1.41 -1.45
C GLN A 90 7.71 0.04 -1.66
N ALA A 91 8.80 0.16 -2.41
CA ALA A 91 9.32 1.41 -2.92
C ALA A 91 10.12 1.13 -4.19
N TYR A 92 10.28 2.13 -5.04
CA TYR A 92 11.09 2.04 -6.24
C TYR A 92 11.66 3.39 -6.62
N ASP A 93 12.71 3.40 -7.43
CA ASP A 93 13.34 4.64 -7.87
C ASP A 93 12.73 5.13 -9.18
N ARG A 94 12.49 6.44 -9.22
CA ARG A 94 12.05 7.17 -10.40
C ARG A 94 12.88 8.43 -10.54
N ASN A 95 13.60 8.57 -11.65
CA ASN A 95 14.41 9.74 -11.95
C ASN A 95 15.36 10.11 -10.77
N GLY A 96 16.01 9.11 -10.17
CA GLY A 96 16.91 9.29 -9.04
C GLY A 96 16.23 9.60 -7.69
N THR A 97 14.90 9.55 -7.62
CA THR A 97 14.14 9.74 -6.37
C THR A 97 13.40 8.47 -6.00
N THR A 98 13.57 8.00 -4.77
CA THR A 98 12.82 6.86 -4.24
C THR A 98 11.37 7.25 -3.95
N VAL A 99 10.44 6.52 -4.57
CA VAL A 99 9.00 6.65 -4.40
C VAL A 99 8.51 5.55 -3.47
N PHE A 100 7.99 5.94 -2.31
CA PHE A 100 7.43 5.04 -1.32
C PHE A 100 5.95 4.77 -1.57
N GLU A 101 5.50 3.56 -1.25
CA GLU A 101 4.08 3.22 -1.22
C GLU A 101 3.31 4.23 -0.34
N ALA A 102 2.22 4.75 -0.88
CA ALA A 102 1.31 5.66 -0.20
C ALA A 102 -0.02 5.00 0.20
N GLY A 103 -0.21 3.72 -0.10
CA GLY A 103 -1.37 2.95 0.33
C GLY A 103 -1.31 1.51 -0.17
N SER A 104 -1.82 0.59 0.64
CA SER A 104 -2.00 -0.83 0.33
C SER A 104 -3.38 -1.20 0.81
N VAL A 105 -4.26 -1.59 -0.11
CA VAL A 105 -5.66 -1.92 0.18
C VAL A 105 -6.05 -3.21 -0.52
N ALA A 106 -6.96 -3.96 0.07
CA ALA A 106 -7.51 -5.16 -0.54
C ALA A 106 -9.04 -5.17 -0.52
N VAL A 107 -9.64 -5.87 -1.47
CA VAL A 107 -11.05 -6.24 -1.44
C VAL A 107 -11.16 -7.76 -1.51
N TRP A 108 -12.09 -8.32 -0.72
CA TRP A 108 -12.40 -9.74 -0.70
C TRP A 108 -13.81 -9.93 -1.27
N PRO A 109 -13.96 -10.28 -2.57
CA PRO A 109 -15.25 -10.36 -3.23
C PRO A 109 -16.25 -11.28 -2.53
N ASP A 110 -15.77 -12.40 -1.98
CA ASP A 110 -16.57 -13.39 -1.26
C ASP A 110 -16.39 -13.29 0.27
N GLY A 111 -16.02 -12.08 0.76
CA GLY A 111 -15.74 -11.81 2.17
C GLY A 111 -14.39 -12.37 2.68
N TYR A 112 -14.05 -12.09 3.94
CA TYR A 112 -12.74 -12.44 4.52
C TYR A 112 -12.40 -13.94 4.54
N ARG A 113 -13.39 -14.83 4.40
CA ARG A 113 -13.23 -16.29 4.28
C ARG A 113 -13.30 -16.79 2.84
N GLY A 114 -13.49 -15.89 1.89
CA GLY A 114 -13.46 -16.16 0.47
C GLY A 114 -12.08 -16.56 -0.02
N ARG A 115 -12.02 -17.33 -1.11
CA ARG A 115 -10.76 -17.86 -1.65
C ARG A 115 -9.82 -16.77 -2.19
N TRP A 116 -10.39 -15.68 -2.71
CA TRP A 116 -9.65 -14.68 -3.47
C TRP A 116 -9.63 -13.33 -2.77
N GLN A 117 -8.53 -12.59 -2.96
CA GLN A 117 -8.45 -11.17 -2.68
C GLN A 117 -7.94 -10.44 -3.92
N LEU A 118 -8.35 -9.17 -4.08
CA LEU A 118 -7.73 -8.24 -5.02
C LEU A 118 -6.91 -7.26 -4.19
N HIS A 119 -5.61 -7.17 -4.47
CA HIS A 119 -4.70 -6.24 -3.81
C HIS A 119 -4.43 -5.06 -4.73
N VAL A 120 -4.47 -3.83 -4.20
CA VAL A 120 -4.15 -2.60 -4.90
C VAL A 120 -3.15 -1.80 -4.07
N ARG A 121 -2.05 -1.39 -4.71
CA ARG A 121 -0.99 -0.58 -4.11
C ARG A 121 -0.89 0.75 -4.84
N LEU A 122 -0.71 1.81 -4.07
CA LEU A 122 -0.79 3.19 -4.53
C LEU A 122 0.57 3.87 -4.36
N PHE A 123 1.05 4.51 -5.42
CA PHE A 123 2.27 5.31 -5.38
C PHE A 123 1.99 6.72 -5.92
N PRO A 124 2.51 7.77 -5.26
CA PRO A 124 2.35 9.13 -5.74
C PRO A 124 3.11 9.33 -7.05
N THR A 125 2.53 10.06 -7.98
CA THR A 125 3.27 10.74 -9.04
C THR A 125 3.45 12.19 -8.62
N GLY A 126 4.62 12.80 -8.89
CA GLY A 126 4.95 14.17 -8.45
C GLY A 126 3.99 15.29 -8.89
N ASN A 127 3.00 14.99 -9.74
CA ASN A 127 1.98 15.91 -10.25
C ASN A 127 0.58 15.67 -9.66
N GLY A 128 0.48 15.07 -8.48
CA GLY A 128 -0.78 14.88 -7.77
C GLY A 128 -1.68 13.78 -8.34
N ARG A 129 -1.11 12.86 -9.15
CA ARG A 129 -1.79 11.64 -9.63
C ARG A 129 -1.29 10.43 -8.84
N THR A 130 -1.88 9.27 -9.10
CA THR A 130 -1.57 8.02 -8.39
C THR A 130 -1.29 6.91 -9.38
N GLU A 131 -0.14 6.27 -9.28
CA GLU A 131 0.09 5.00 -9.96
C GLU A 131 -0.40 3.83 -9.13
N LEU A 132 -0.95 2.86 -9.84
CA LEU A 132 -1.59 1.69 -9.27
C LEU A 132 -0.89 0.44 -9.74
N TRP A 133 -0.58 -0.41 -8.78
CA TRP A 133 -0.31 -1.82 -9.03
C TRP A 133 -1.45 -2.64 -8.47
N ALA A 134 -1.90 -3.63 -9.23
CA ALA A 134 -2.98 -4.48 -8.78
C ALA A 134 -2.82 -5.91 -9.31
N HIS A 135 -3.28 -6.85 -8.51
CA HIS A 135 -3.42 -8.24 -8.90
C HIS A 135 -4.55 -8.90 -8.11
N ARG A 136 -5.06 -10.01 -8.63
CA ARG A 136 -5.81 -10.99 -7.86
C ARG A 136 -4.86 -12.05 -7.34
N GLU A 137 -5.09 -12.51 -6.12
CA GLU A 137 -4.30 -13.56 -5.50
C GLU A 137 -5.15 -14.36 -4.53
N LEU A 138 -4.60 -15.48 -4.05
CA LEU A 138 -5.23 -16.24 -2.98
C LEU A 138 -5.30 -15.38 -1.71
N ASN A 139 -6.43 -15.48 -1.01
CA ASN A 139 -6.67 -14.73 0.21
C ASN A 139 -5.70 -15.18 1.31
N LEU A 140 -4.96 -14.22 1.87
CA LEU A 140 -3.97 -14.48 2.91
C LEU A 140 -4.58 -15.13 4.17
N PHE A 141 -5.85 -14.87 4.46
CA PHE A 141 -6.53 -15.40 5.65
C PHE A 141 -7.03 -16.85 5.47
N VAL A 142 -7.07 -17.32 4.21
CA VAL A 142 -7.60 -18.66 3.86
C VAL A 142 -6.48 -19.57 3.38
N SER A 143 -5.52 -19.04 2.62
CA SER A 143 -4.41 -19.81 2.04
C SER A 143 -3.07 -19.10 2.24
N PRO A 144 -2.63 -18.85 3.49
CA PRO A 144 -1.46 -18.02 3.80
C PRO A 144 -0.15 -18.53 3.16
N THR A 145 0.04 -19.84 3.12
CA THR A 145 1.24 -20.46 2.53
C THR A 145 1.30 -20.24 1.02
N ASP A 146 0.21 -20.54 0.31
CA ASP A 146 0.15 -20.38 -1.14
C ASP A 146 0.13 -18.91 -1.55
N HIS A 147 -0.50 -18.04 -0.76
CA HIS A 147 -0.44 -16.58 -0.88
C HIS A 147 1.00 -16.08 -0.80
N ARG A 148 1.75 -16.48 0.24
CA ARG A 148 3.17 -16.11 0.39
C ARG A 148 4.04 -16.64 -0.77
N ALA A 149 3.70 -17.79 -1.31
CA ALA A 149 4.41 -18.37 -2.46
C ALA A 149 4.03 -17.71 -3.81
N GLY A 150 3.11 -16.74 -3.82
CA GLY A 150 2.65 -16.07 -5.04
C GLY A 150 1.87 -16.99 -5.98
N ARG A 151 1.30 -18.09 -5.48
CA ARG A 151 0.55 -19.02 -6.33
C ARG A 151 -0.77 -18.39 -6.79
N CYS A 152 -1.09 -18.62 -8.06
CA CYS A 152 -2.30 -18.09 -8.69
C CYS A 152 -2.39 -16.55 -8.67
N LEU A 153 -1.24 -15.87 -8.66
CA LEU A 153 -1.16 -14.42 -8.87
C LEU A 153 -1.65 -14.09 -10.30
N ASP A 154 -2.61 -13.18 -10.41
CA ASP A 154 -3.24 -12.79 -11.67
C ASP A 154 -3.30 -11.25 -11.75
N PRO A 155 -2.24 -10.62 -12.29
CA PRO A 155 -2.19 -9.18 -12.53
C PRO A 155 -3.32 -8.66 -13.43
N ASP A 156 -3.65 -9.40 -14.49
CA ASP A 156 -4.66 -8.97 -15.46
C ASP A 156 -6.05 -8.89 -14.81
N ALA A 157 -6.36 -9.78 -13.85
CA ALA A 157 -7.60 -9.69 -13.08
C ALA A 157 -7.63 -8.42 -12.20
N GLY A 158 -6.49 -8.02 -11.64
CA GLY A 158 -6.35 -6.76 -10.90
C GLY A 158 -6.59 -5.55 -11.80
N GLU A 159 -5.94 -5.51 -12.97
CA GLU A 159 -6.14 -4.44 -13.96
C GLU A 159 -7.60 -4.37 -14.42
N ARG A 160 -8.21 -5.53 -14.78
CA ARG A 160 -9.63 -5.59 -15.16
C ARG A 160 -10.55 -5.06 -14.06
N TRP A 161 -10.27 -5.38 -12.80
CA TRP A 161 -11.04 -4.86 -11.67
C TRP A 161 -10.95 -3.33 -11.58
N LEU A 162 -9.74 -2.76 -11.69
CA LEU A 162 -9.57 -1.30 -11.68
C LEU A 162 -10.28 -0.65 -12.88
N ARG A 163 -10.16 -1.19 -14.09
CA ARG A 163 -10.82 -0.65 -15.28
C ARG A 163 -12.34 -0.61 -15.15
N ARG A 164 -12.95 -1.61 -14.50
CA ARG A 164 -14.41 -1.61 -14.25
C ARG A 164 -14.86 -0.47 -13.32
N HIS A 165 -14.04 -0.09 -12.33
CA HIS A 165 -14.44 0.90 -11.32
C HIS A 165 -13.99 2.32 -11.65
N ILE A 166 -12.83 2.47 -12.30
CA ILE A 166 -12.18 3.78 -12.52
C ILE A 166 -11.66 3.96 -13.95
N GLY A 167 -12.12 3.14 -14.92
CA GLY A 167 -11.56 3.09 -16.28
C GLY A 167 -11.51 4.45 -17.00
N ALA A 168 -12.52 5.31 -16.80
CA ALA A 168 -12.56 6.66 -17.38
C ALA A 168 -11.44 7.57 -16.86
N GLU A 169 -10.92 7.30 -15.66
CA GLU A 169 -9.91 8.07 -14.94
C GLU A 169 -8.53 7.37 -14.92
N LEU A 170 -8.46 6.13 -15.39
CA LEU A 170 -7.24 5.33 -15.45
C LEU A 170 -6.56 5.53 -16.80
N ARG A 171 -5.35 6.09 -16.78
CA ARG A 171 -4.52 6.29 -17.98
C ARG A 171 -3.42 5.25 -18.01
N ARG A 172 -3.29 4.54 -19.14
CA ARG A 172 -2.14 3.69 -19.41
C ARG A 172 -1.06 4.55 -20.05
N ASN A 173 -0.10 5.00 -19.25
CA ASN A 173 1.05 5.74 -19.75
C ASN A 173 2.21 4.76 -20.01
N ALA A 174 3.12 5.13 -20.92
CA ALA A 174 4.42 4.50 -20.99
C ALA A 174 5.13 4.67 -19.64
N ARG A 175 5.67 3.57 -19.11
CA ARG A 175 6.28 3.52 -17.78
C ARG A 175 7.46 4.50 -17.70
N SER A 176 7.61 5.23 -16.60
CA SER A 176 8.91 5.85 -16.28
C SER A 176 9.90 4.73 -15.96
N SER A 177 11.14 4.76 -16.47
CA SER A 177 12.15 3.73 -16.15
C SER A 177 12.24 3.50 -14.63
N MET A 178 11.88 2.30 -14.16
CA MET A 178 11.89 1.93 -12.75
C MET A 178 13.11 1.05 -12.47
N THR A 179 13.94 1.46 -11.51
CA THR A 179 14.95 0.59 -10.91
C THR A 179 14.53 0.30 -9.47
N GLY A 180 14.84 -0.90 -8.97
CA GLY A 180 14.61 -1.21 -7.56
C GLY A 180 15.45 -0.29 -6.66
N PRO A 181 15.04 -0.08 -5.39
CA PRO A 181 15.85 0.70 -4.47
C PRO A 181 17.22 0.03 -4.29
N PRO A 182 18.32 0.82 -4.17
CA PRO A 182 19.64 0.29 -3.87
C PRO A 182 19.66 -0.44 -2.52
#